data_AF-A0AA41MZR4-F1
#
_entry.id   AF-A0AA41MZR4-F1
#
_cell.length_a   1.000
_cell.length_b   1.000
_cell.length_c   1.000
_cell.angle_alpha   90.00
_cell.angle_beta   90.00
_cell.angle_gamma   90.00
#
_symmetry.space_group_name_H-M   'P 1'
#
loop_
_entity.id
_entity.type
_entity.pdbx_description
1 polymer ?
#
loop_
_entity_poly.entity_id
_entity_poly.type
_entity_poly.pdbx_seq_one_letter_code
_entity_poly.pdbx_strand_id
1 'polypeptide(L)'
;MTTFTWNINHTQLMVVKEQCVYRVNADNSGWTEIRREAWVSSSLFGVPRAVQKFGVTRFESNVSKIMKRFEYISAKLQGEAPSKTLETAKEVKEKAKGTALAATEKAKDLASKAATKQQQQQQQQFV
;
A
#
# COMPACT_ATOMS: atom_id res chain seq x y z
N MET A 1 21.09 -7.36 -16.48
CA MET A 1 21.00 -7.78 -15.06
C MET A 1 19.64 -8.43 -14.83
N THR A 2 19.54 -9.49 -14.03
CA THR A 2 18.25 -10.16 -13.74
C THR A 2 18.10 -10.33 -12.23
N THR A 3 16.92 -10.01 -11.70
CA THR A 3 16.59 -10.16 -10.27
C THR A 3 15.38 -11.08 -10.09
N PHE A 4 15.43 -11.92 -9.05
CA PHE A 4 14.31 -12.76 -8.63
C PHE A 4 13.94 -12.43 -7.19
N THR A 5 12.66 -12.19 -6.94
CA THR A 5 12.14 -11.84 -5.61
C THR A 5 10.94 -12.73 -5.30
N TRP A 6 10.85 -13.26 -4.09
CA TRP A 6 9.67 -13.98 -3.62
C TRP A 6 9.48 -13.84 -2.12
N ASN A 7 8.25 -13.99 -1.64
CA ASN A 7 7.99 -14.03 -0.20
C ASN A 7 8.39 -15.38 0.39
N ILE A 8 9.14 -15.34 1.49
CA ILE A 8 9.51 -16.54 2.28
C ILE A 8 8.48 -16.85 3.38
N ASN A 9 7.75 -15.82 3.83
CA ASN A 9 6.73 -15.92 4.88
C ASN A 9 5.32 -15.81 4.28
N HIS A 10 4.33 -16.33 5.03
CA HIS A 10 2.91 -16.33 4.66
C HIS A 10 2.59 -17.02 3.32
N THR A 11 3.44 -17.97 2.90
CA THR A 11 3.31 -18.71 1.64
C THR A 11 2.05 -19.58 1.57
N GLN A 12 1.52 -20.02 2.72
CA GLN A 12 0.23 -20.74 2.80
C GLN A 12 -0.95 -19.89 2.31
N LEU A 13 -0.88 -18.56 2.51
CA LEU A 13 -1.92 -17.63 2.09
C LEU A 13 -1.73 -17.27 0.61
N MET A 14 -0.52 -16.82 0.25
CA MET A 14 -0.19 -16.40 -1.10
C MET A 14 1.31 -16.50 -1.34
N VAL A 15 1.69 -16.92 -2.55
CA VAL A 15 3.05 -16.86 -3.05
C VAL A 15 3.09 -15.86 -4.20
N VAL A 16 3.98 -14.89 -4.10
CA VAL A 16 4.29 -13.92 -5.16
C VAL A 16 5.73 -14.14 -5.55
N LYS A 17 5.96 -14.49 -6.81
CA LYS A 17 7.30 -14.54 -7.41
C LYS A 17 7.39 -13.44 -8.45
N GLU A 18 8.47 -12.69 -8.44
CA GLU A 18 8.77 -11.63 -9.40
C GLU A 18 10.10 -11.92 -10.07
N GLN A 19 10.14 -11.79 -11.40
CA GLN A 19 11.34 -11.75 -12.19
C GLN A 19 11.44 -10.39 -12.89
N CYS A 20 12.59 -9.73 -12.76
CA CYS A 20 12.85 -8.47 -13.42
C CYS A 20 14.14 -8.56 -14.23
N VAL A 21 14.07 -8.29 -15.52
CA VAL A 21 15.18 -8.35 -16.47
C VAL A 21 15.47 -6.94 -16.95
N TYR A 22 16.67 -6.47 -16.66
CA TYR A 22 17.20 -5.16 -17.04
C TYR A 22 18.18 -5.35 -18.21
N ARG A 23 17.91 -4.67 -19.32
CA ARG A 23 18.72 -4.72 -20.54
C ARG A 23 18.92 -3.31 -21.10
N VAL A 24 19.98 -3.13 -21.87
CA VAL A 24 20.09 -1.94 -22.73
C VAL A 24 19.00 -2.05 -23.80
N ASN A 25 18.29 -0.95 -24.04
CA ASN A 25 17.24 -0.91 -25.06
C ASN A 25 17.86 -1.08 -26.46
N ALA A 26 17.19 -1.84 -27.33
CA ALA A 26 17.71 -2.16 -28.66
C ALA A 26 17.72 -0.95 -29.61
N ASP A 27 16.77 -0.03 -29.45
CA ASP A 27 16.60 1.16 -30.30
C ASP A 27 17.44 2.33 -29.78
N ASN A 28 17.73 2.36 -28.48
CA ASN A 28 18.51 3.42 -27.84
C ASN A 28 19.46 2.87 -26.78
N SER A 29 20.76 2.91 -27.07
CA SER A 29 21.81 2.43 -26.15
C SER A 29 21.92 3.23 -24.85
N GLY A 30 21.36 4.45 -24.80
CA GLY A 30 21.27 5.28 -23.60
C GLY A 30 20.11 4.92 -22.67
N TRP A 31 19.18 4.06 -23.10
CA TRP A 31 18.01 3.66 -22.30
C TRP A 31 18.16 2.27 -21.72
N THR A 32 17.60 2.07 -20.53
CA THR A 32 17.48 0.75 -19.90
C THR A 32 16.05 0.25 -20.05
N GLU A 33 15.86 -0.84 -20.78
CA GLU A 33 14.61 -1.58 -20.84
C GLU A 33 14.47 -2.46 -19.58
N ILE A 34 13.29 -2.42 -18.95
CA ILE A 34 12.98 -3.24 -17.78
C ILE A 34 11.77 -4.10 -18.10
N ARG A 35 11.98 -5.41 -18.27
CA ARG A 35 10.89 -6.40 -18.39
C ARG A 35 10.63 -7.03 -17.03
N ARG A 36 9.43 -6.85 -16.50
CA ARG A 36 9.02 -7.38 -15.19
C ARG A 36 7.84 -8.32 -15.34
N GLU A 37 7.97 -9.50 -14.75
CA GLU A 37 6.96 -10.55 -14.74
C GLU A 37 6.70 -10.98 -13.30
N ALA A 38 5.44 -11.29 -12.99
CA ALA A 38 5.10 -11.82 -11.68
C ALA A 38 4.08 -12.94 -11.75
N TRP A 39 4.24 -13.91 -10.86
CA TRP A 39 3.35 -15.03 -10.66
C TRP A 39 2.76 -14.93 -9.27
N VAL A 40 1.43 -14.83 -9.21
CA VAL A 40 0.67 -14.79 -7.97
C VAL A 40 -0.12 -16.09 -7.85
N SER A 41 0.16 -16.89 -6.83
CA SER A 41 -0.58 -18.12 -6.54
C SER A 41 -1.09 -18.13 -5.10
N SER A 42 -2.17 -18.85 -4.85
CA SER A 42 -2.75 -19.02 -3.53
C SER A 42 -3.33 -20.42 -3.40
N SER A 43 -3.00 -21.08 -2.29
CA SER A 43 -3.56 -22.37 -1.87
C SER A 43 -4.62 -22.22 -0.78
N LEU A 44 -5.09 -21.00 -0.50
CA LEU A 44 -6.05 -20.75 0.56
C LEU A 44 -7.41 -21.35 0.17
N PHE A 45 -7.88 -22.31 0.97
CA PHE A 45 -9.15 -22.98 0.75
C PHE A 45 -10.33 -21.99 0.85
N GLY A 46 -11.35 -22.19 0.01
CA GLY A 46 -12.58 -21.39 -0.01
C GLY A 46 -12.52 -20.09 -0.82
N VAL A 47 -11.39 -19.37 -0.86
CA VAL A 47 -11.29 -18.07 -1.55
C VAL A 47 -10.01 -17.83 -2.39
N PRO A 48 -9.45 -18.83 -3.11
CA PRO A 48 -8.14 -18.68 -3.78
C PRO A 48 -8.14 -17.58 -4.85
N ARG A 49 -9.23 -17.42 -5.61
CA ARG A 49 -9.35 -16.38 -6.65
C ARG A 49 -9.36 -14.96 -6.08
N ALA A 50 -10.01 -14.76 -4.93
CA ALA A 50 -10.07 -13.44 -4.29
C ALA A 50 -8.67 -13.01 -3.80
N VAL A 51 -7.93 -13.95 -3.22
CA VAL A 51 -6.54 -13.73 -2.78
C VAL A 51 -5.62 -13.46 -3.97
N GLN A 52 -5.75 -14.22 -5.07
CA GLN A 52 -4.97 -13.98 -6.29
C GLN A 52 -5.26 -12.60 -6.87
N LYS A 53 -6.53 -12.21 -6.99
CA LYS A 53 -6.92 -10.87 -7.49
C LYS A 53 -6.37 -9.76 -6.61
N PHE A 54 -6.43 -9.93 -5.28
CA PHE A 54 -5.78 -9.02 -4.34
C PHE A 54 -4.27 -8.91 -4.60
N GLY A 55 -3.59 -10.03 -4.79
CA GLY A 55 -2.16 -10.07 -5.07
C GLY A 55 -1.78 -9.36 -6.37
N VAL A 56 -2.56 -9.53 -7.43
CA VAL A 56 -2.36 -8.84 -8.72
C VAL A 56 -2.49 -7.32 -8.56
N THR A 57 -3.58 -6.84 -7.95
CA THR A 57 -3.78 -5.40 -7.71
C THR A 57 -2.68 -4.80 -6.82
N ARG A 58 -2.20 -5.56 -5.84
CA ARG A 58 -1.06 -5.15 -5.00
C ARG A 58 0.23 -5.08 -5.80
N PHE A 59 0.49 -6.04 -6.67
CA PHE A 59 1.65 -6.06 -7.54
C PHE A 59 1.67 -4.84 -8.47
N GLU A 60 0.56 -4.53 -9.16
CA GLU A 60 0.43 -3.34 -10.01
C GLU A 60 0.76 -2.05 -9.23
N SER A 61 0.18 -1.90 -8.04
CA SER A 61 0.46 -0.76 -7.16
C SER A 61 1.93 -0.67 -6.73
N ASN A 62 2.60 -1.82 -6.57
CA ASN A 62 4.01 -1.87 -6.21
C ASN A 62 4.89 -1.49 -7.40
N VAL A 63 4.55 -1.91 -8.61
CA VAL A 63 5.26 -1.52 -9.84
C VAL A 63 5.30 0.00 -9.98
N SER A 64 4.17 0.69 -9.83
CA SER A 64 4.12 2.16 -9.92
C SER A 64 4.97 2.84 -8.83
N LYS A 65 5.02 2.28 -7.62
CA LYS A 65 5.86 2.83 -6.53
C LYS A 65 7.34 2.62 -6.78
N ILE A 66 7.71 1.45 -7.30
CA ILE A 66 9.10 1.12 -7.62
C ILE A 66 9.61 2.05 -8.72
N MET A 67 8.85 2.28 -9.79
CA MET A 67 9.28 3.19 -10.87
C MET A 67 9.51 4.62 -10.35
N LYS A 68 8.58 5.16 -9.55
CA LYS A 68 8.77 6.49 -8.92
C LYS A 68 10.03 6.58 -8.05
N ARG A 69 10.31 5.52 -7.27
CA ARG A 69 11.53 5.48 -6.45
C ARG A 69 12.79 5.32 -7.30
N PHE A 70 12.70 4.56 -8.38
CA PHE A 70 13.80 4.35 -9.30
C PHE A 70 14.18 5.67 -9.99
N GLU A 71 13.21 6.41 -10.51
CA GLU A 71 13.39 7.76 -11.07
C GLU A 71 14.03 8.70 -10.04
N TYR A 72 13.52 8.74 -8.81
CA TYR A 72 14.08 9.56 -7.73
C TYR A 72 15.55 9.22 -7.42
N ILE A 73 15.87 7.94 -7.28
CA ILE A 73 17.25 7.50 -6.99
C ILE A 73 18.15 7.78 -8.20
N SER A 74 17.66 7.58 -9.42
CA SER A 74 18.41 7.86 -10.65
C SER A 74 18.79 9.34 -10.75
N ALA A 75 17.82 10.25 -10.59
CA ALA A 75 18.07 11.70 -10.60
C ALA A 75 19.07 12.10 -9.51
N LYS A 76 18.90 11.57 -8.29
CA LYS A 76 19.82 11.81 -7.17
C LYS A 76 21.24 11.32 -7.45
N LEU A 77 21.40 10.16 -8.07
CA LEU A 77 22.71 9.61 -8.43
C LEU A 77 23.37 10.38 -9.58
N GLN A 78 22.57 10.96 -10.49
CA GLN A 78 23.04 11.80 -11.60
C GLN A 78 23.38 13.23 -11.17
N GLY A 79 23.17 13.59 -9.91
CA GLY A 79 23.45 14.93 -9.39
C GLY A 79 22.38 15.97 -9.72
N GLU A 80 21.24 15.54 -10.29
CA GLU A 80 20.08 16.40 -10.47
C GLU A 80 19.43 16.62 -9.10
N ALA A 81 19.40 17.88 -8.63
CA ALA A 81 18.77 18.21 -7.36
C ALA A 81 17.27 17.86 -7.43
N PRO A 82 16.75 16.95 -6.58
CA PRO A 82 15.36 16.56 -6.65
C PRO A 82 14.48 17.73 -6.21
N SER A 83 13.78 18.33 -7.17
CA SER A 83 12.83 19.41 -6.94
C SER A 83 11.60 18.89 -6.16
N LYS A 84 11.65 19.04 -4.84
CA LYS A 84 10.50 19.33 -3.94
C LYS A 84 9.21 18.47 -4.01
N THR A 85 9.20 17.21 -4.47
CA THR A 85 7.97 16.36 -4.35
C THR A 85 7.86 15.59 -3.02
N LEU A 86 8.74 15.85 -2.04
CA LEU A 86 8.71 15.19 -0.73
C LEU A 86 7.65 15.81 0.22
N GLU A 87 7.14 17.01 -0.06
CA GLU A 87 6.15 17.66 0.81
C GLU A 87 4.78 16.96 0.76
N THR A 88 4.35 16.48 -0.41
CA THR A 88 3.03 15.86 -0.56
C THR A 88 2.91 14.53 0.20
N ALA A 89 4.00 13.76 0.34
CA ALA A 89 3.96 12.48 1.07
C ALA A 89 3.92 12.66 2.60
N LYS A 90 4.59 13.70 3.12
CA LYS A 90 4.48 14.08 4.54
C LYS A 90 3.08 14.64 4.83
N GLU A 91 2.59 15.52 3.97
CA GLU A 91 1.26 16.12 4.10
C GLU A 91 0.14 15.08 4.03
N VAL A 92 0.22 14.12 3.10
CA VAL A 92 -0.77 13.02 2.99
C VAL A 92 -0.72 12.09 4.22
N LYS A 93 0.47 11.80 4.77
CA LYS A 93 0.61 10.98 5.98
C LYS A 93 0.06 11.70 7.22
N GLU A 94 0.29 13.00 7.35
CA GLU A 94 -0.23 13.80 8.46
C GLU A 94 -1.75 14.02 8.34
N LYS A 95 -2.27 14.26 7.13
CA LYS A 95 -3.71 14.39 6.89
C LYS A 95 -4.46 13.09 7.18
N ALA A 96 -3.88 11.93 6.86
CA ALA A 96 -4.43 10.61 7.18
C ALA A 96 -4.44 10.31 8.70
N LYS A 97 -3.39 10.71 9.44
CA LYS A 97 -3.38 10.63 10.90
C LYS A 97 -4.45 11.53 11.54
N GLY A 98 -4.59 12.76 11.03
CA GLY A 98 -5.61 13.70 11.51
C GLY A 98 -7.04 13.18 11.31
N THR A 99 -7.33 12.55 10.17
CA THR A 99 -8.65 11.96 9.91
C THR A 99 -8.94 10.73 10.76
N ALA A 100 -7.91 9.90 11.05
CA ALA A 100 -8.06 8.75 11.95
C ALA A 100 -8.38 9.19 13.39
N LEU A 101 -7.69 10.21 13.90
CA LEU A 101 -7.92 10.75 15.24
C LEU A 101 -9.30 11.42 15.37
N ALA A 102 -9.75 12.14 14.34
CA ALA A 102 -11.08 12.74 14.32
C ALA A 102 -12.20 11.69 14.32
N ALA A 103 -12.00 10.54 13.65
CA ALA A 103 -12.96 9.45 13.66
C ALA A 103 -13.02 8.75 15.03
N THR A 104 -11.88 8.57 15.71
CA THR A 104 -11.85 7.96 17.05
C THR A 104 -12.51 8.84 18.11
N GLU A 105 -12.33 10.16 18.04
CA GLU A 105 -12.97 11.07 19.00
C GLU A 105 -14.48 11.18 18.75
N LYS A 106 -14.93 11.23 17.49
CA LYS A 106 -16.37 11.15 17.16
C LYS A 106 -17.02 9.85 17.65
N ALA A 107 -16.31 8.72 17.61
CA ALA A 107 -16.82 7.45 18.12
C ALA A 107 -16.98 7.45 19.65
N LYS A 108 -16.02 8.04 20.38
CA LYS A 108 -16.12 8.19 21.84
C LYS A 108 -17.26 9.12 22.27
N ASP A 109 -17.45 10.23 21.57
CA ASP A 109 -18.54 11.18 21.84
C ASP A 109 -19.93 10.59 21.61
N LEU A 110 -20.06 9.72 20.59
CA LEU A 110 -21.32 9.01 20.35
C LEU A 110 -21.57 7.94 21.42
N ALA A 111 -20.52 7.25 21.87
CA ALA A 111 -20.63 6.25 22.94
C ALA A 111 -20.98 6.89 24.29
N SER A 112 -20.39 8.03 24.63
CA SER A 112 -20.69 8.75 25.88
C SER A 112 -22.13 9.27 25.89
N LYS A 113 -22.60 9.86 24.78
CA LYS A 113 -24.00 10.33 24.64
C LYS A 113 -25.01 9.19 24.66
N ALA A 114 -24.67 8.02 24.13
CA ALA A 114 -25.51 6.83 24.21
C ALA A 114 -25.64 6.33 25.66
N ALA A 115 -24.54 6.34 26.42
CA ALA A 115 -24.54 5.96 27.84
C ALA A 115 -25.37 6.92 28.71
N THR A 116 -25.34 8.24 28.44
CA THR A 116 -26.14 9.21 29.20
C THR A 116 -27.64 9.08 28.95
N LYS A 117 -28.04 8.75 27.70
CA LYS A 117 -29.45 8.50 27.37
C LYS A 117 -30.00 7.23 28.04
N GLN A 118 -29.19 6.18 28.16
CA GLN A 118 -29.60 4.95 28.85
C GLN A 118 -29.80 5.18 30.36
N GLN A 119 -28.98 6.00 31.01
CA GLN A 119 -29.16 6.36 32.43
C GLN A 119 -30.42 7.22 32.67
N GLN A 120 -30.74 8.16 31.77
CA GLN A 120 -31.94 8.99 31.89
C GLN A 120 -33.24 8.19 31.67
N GLN A 121 -33.23 7.21 30.75
CA GLN A 121 -34.39 6.33 30.54
C GLN A 121 -34.63 5.37 31.71
N GLN A 122 -33.57 4.89 32.39
CA GLN A 122 -33.71 4.06 33.58
C GLN A 122 -34.25 4.83 34.79
N GLN A 123 -33.94 6.13 34.93
CA GLN A 123 -34.47 6.95 36.04
C GLN A 123 -35.94 7.35 35.86
N GLN A 124 -36.48 7.35 34.64
CA GLN A 124 -37.90 7.64 34.37
C GLN A 124 -38.82 6.42 34.52
N GLN A 125 -38.27 5.22 34.72
CA GLN A 125 -39.04 3.98 34.97
C GLN A 125 -39.30 3.69 36.46
N PHE A 126 -38.82 4.55 37.38
CA PHE A 126 -38.99 4.40 38.83
C PHE A 126 -39.82 5.53 39.48
N VAL A 127 -40.64 6.23 38.70
CA VAL A 127 -41.66 7.18 39.23
C VAL A 127 -43.05 6.61 39.00
#